data_AF-A0A366VVU3-F1
#
_entry.id   AF-A0A366VVU3-F1
#
_cell.length_a   1.000
_cell.length_b   1.000
_cell.length_c   1.000
_cell.angle_alpha   90.00
_cell.angle_beta   90.00
_cell.angle_gamma   90.00
#
_symmetry.space_group_name_H-M   'P 1'
#
loop_
_entity.id
_entity.type
_entity.pdbx_description
1 polymer ?
#
loop_
_entity_poly.entity_id
_entity_poly.type
_entity_poly.pdbx_seq_one_letter_code
_entity_poly.pdbx_strand_id
1 'polypeptide(L)'
;MPVFVCILGTISWADGDTPATISAPAAGSVTPAEGLAAFDRVYEVVSHPRCANCHTGPDNVPMWYGDSAGPARPHGMNINAGQSRIGVETLICSSCHRTSADLRSAPHAPPRAGLDWQLAPVEFEWFGKTPAEICAQLSDPDRNGGRDWMGLAEHLVDDAGHFGFVLWGWNPGGGRDPAPYSLQAHVDDVLIWGVAGQPCPVDTN
;
A
#
# COMPACT_ATOMS: atom_id res chain seq x y z
N MET A 1 -1.41 -49.70 -23.31
CA MET A 1 -2.01 -48.66 -22.43
C MET A 1 -0.86 -47.80 -21.92
N PRO A 2 -0.73 -46.52 -22.30
CA PRO A 2 0.40 -45.73 -21.86
C PRO A 2 0.20 -45.31 -20.40
N VAL A 3 1.23 -45.51 -19.59
CA VAL A 3 1.29 -45.07 -18.19
C VAL A 3 1.66 -43.58 -18.20
N PHE A 4 0.73 -42.72 -17.79
CA PHE A 4 0.99 -41.29 -17.59
C PHE A 4 1.70 -41.10 -16.26
N VAL A 5 2.95 -40.64 -16.30
CA VAL A 5 3.71 -40.22 -15.12
C VAL A 5 3.30 -38.78 -14.80
N CYS A 6 2.52 -38.59 -13.75
CA CYS A 6 2.22 -37.26 -13.21
C CYS A 6 3.48 -36.74 -12.49
N ILE A 7 4.21 -35.85 -13.14
CA ILE A 7 5.25 -35.05 -12.49
C ILE A 7 4.53 -33.94 -11.71
N LEU A 8 4.41 -34.11 -10.39
CA LEU A 8 3.99 -33.05 -9.49
C LEU A 8 5.12 -32.01 -9.44
N GLY A 9 4.97 -30.93 -10.21
CA GLY A 9 5.86 -29.77 -10.09
C GLY A 9 5.63 -29.10 -8.75
N THR A 10 6.67 -29.02 -7.92
CA THR A 10 6.66 -28.20 -6.70
C THR A 10 6.67 -26.73 -7.11
N ILE A 11 5.60 -26.01 -6.81
CA ILE A 11 5.56 -24.55 -6.91
C ILE A 11 6.50 -24.04 -5.81
N SER A 12 7.66 -23.53 -6.22
CA SER A 12 8.58 -22.83 -5.31
C SER A 12 8.04 -21.41 -5.14
N TRP A 13 7.51 -21.13 -3.96
CA TRP A 13 7.17 -19.78 -3.53
C TRP A 13 8.48 -19.05 -3.19
N ALA A 14 8.60 -17.78 -3.54
CA ALA A 14 9.73 -16.98 -3.08
C ALA A 14 9.53 -16.68 -1.58
N ASP A 15 10.62 -16.47 -0.83
CA ASP A 15 10.58 -16.22 0.63
C ASP A 15 9.84 -14.93 1.05
N GLY A 16 9.16 -14.25 0.12
CA GLY A 16 8.28 -13.10 0.35
C GLY A 16 6.77 -13.38 0.23
N ASP A 17 6.36 -14.63 -0.02
CA ASP A 17 4.97 -14.98 -0.33
C ASP A 17 4.17 -15.54 0.86
N THR A 18 4.71 -15.52 2.07
CA THR A 18 3.91 -15.91 3.24
C THR A 18 2.89 -14.81 3.49
N PRO A 19 1.58 -15.11 3.56
CA PRO A 19 0.57 -14.11 3.88
C PRO A 19 0.93 -13.43 5.19
N ALA A 20 0.91 -12.09 5.21
CA ALA A 20 1.12 -11.35 6.44
C ALA A 20 0.06 -11.77 7.46
N THR A 21 0.44 -11.80 8.73
CA THR A 21 -0.39 -12.26 9.83
C THR A 21 -0.52 -11.18 10.89
N ILE A 22 -1.65 -11.17 11.59
CA ILE A 22 -1.91 -10.24 12.67
C ILE A 22 -1.49 -10.88 13.99
N SER A 23 -0.47 -10.31 14.63
CA SER A 23 -0.03 -10.71 15.96
C SER A 23 0.25 -9.47 16.80
N ALA A 24 -0.80 -8.93 17.42
CA ALA A 24 -0.68 -7.72 18.21
C ALA A 24 0.11 -7.97 19.51
N PRO A 25 0.99 -7.04 19.92
CA PRO A 25 1.56 -7.05 21.27
C PRO A 25 0.47 -7.03 22.36
N ALA A 26 0.80 -7.52 23.55
CA ALA A 26 -0.14 -7.49 24.66
C ALA A 26 -0.52 -6.04 25.04
N ALA A 27 -1.76 -5.81 25.43
CA ALA A 27 -2.21 -4.48 25.86
C ALA A 27 -1.31 -3.94 26.99
N GLY A 28 -0.83 -2.70 26.85
CA GLY A 28 0.07 -2.06 27.81
C GLY A 28 1.53 -2.53 27.76
N SER A 29 1.90 -3.40 26.81
CA SER A 29 3.29 -3.86 26.65
C SER A 29 4.17 -2.94 25.80
N VAL A 30 3.56 -1.97 25.11
CA VAL A 30 4.25 -1.02 24.24
C VAL A 30 4.16 0.38 24.83
N THR A 31 5.29 1.06 24.94
CA THR A 31 5.36 2.44 25.41
C THR A 31 5.00 3.44 24.31
N PRO A 32 4.58 4.67 24.64
CA PRO A 32 4.34 5.71 23.63
C PRO A 32 5.57 6.03 22.75
N ALA A 33 6.79 5.90 23.29
CA ALA A 33 8.01 6.13 22.54
C ALA A 33 8.26 5.04 21.49
N GLU A 34 8.00 3.77 21.84
CA GLU A 34 8.06 2.65 20.88
C GLU A 34 6.96 2.79 19.82
N GLY A 35 5.77 3.25 20.21
CA GLY A 35 4.67 3.55 19.29
C GLY A 35 5.02 4.64 18.28
N LEU A 36 5.67 5.73 18.72
CA LEU A 36 6.14 6.78 17.82
C LEU A 36 7.22 6.26 16.86
N ALA A 37 8.18 5.47 17.36
CA ALA A 37 9.20 4.88 16.50
C ALA A 37 8.62 3.87 15.49
N ALA A 38 7.53 3.17 15.84
CA ALA A 38 6.79 2.35 14.90
C ALA A 38 6.05 3.20 13.87
N PHE A 39 5.43 4.31 14.30
CA PHE A 39 4.79 5.25 13.37
C PHE A 39 5.78 5.87 12.38
N ASP A 40 7.01 6.17 12.79
CA ASP A 40 8.04 6.68 11.88
C ASP A 40 8.28 5.70 10.70
N ARG A 41 8.30 4.38 10.98
CA ARG A 41 8.39 3.34 9.94
C ARG A 41 7.11 3.20 9.13
N VAL A 42 5.94 3.32 9.75
CA VAL A 42 4.65 3.38 9.03
C VAL A 42 4.67 4.55 8.04
N TYR A 43 5.13 5.73 8.48
CA TYR A 43 5.24 6.92 7.65
C TYR A 43 6.18 6.70 6.46
N GLU A 44 7.36 6.10 6.66
CA GLU A 44 8.28 5.76 5.57
C GLU A 44 7.60 4.89 4.51
N VAL A 45 6.73 3.95 4.89
CA VAL A 45 5.98 3.11 3.95
C VAL A 45 4.88 3.90 3.24
N VAL A 46 3.98 4.56 3.97
CA VAL A 46 2.79 5.21 3.36
C VAL A 46 3.12 6.47 2.57
N SER A 47 4.23 7.14 2.91
CA SER A 47 4.78 8.26 2.12
C SER A 47 5.60 7.80 0.92
N HIS A 48 5.94 6.51 0.83
CA HIS A 48 6.69 5.96 -0.30
C HIS A 48 5.87 6.04 -1.61
N PRO A 49 6.51 6.24 -2.78
CA PRO A 49 5.85 6.29 -4.10
C PRO A 49 5.04 5.04 -4.51
N ARG A 50 5.11 3.94 -3.77
CA ARG A 50 4.22 2.78 -3.97
C ARG A 50 2.83 3.01 -3.38
N CYS A 51 2.72 3.84 -2.34
CA CYS A 51 1.49 4.16 -1.62
C CYS A 51 1.01 5.57 -1.97
N ALA A 52 1.84 6.57 -1.69
CA ALA A 52 1.52 8.00 -1.83
C ALA A 52 1.06 8.38 -3.24
N ASN A 53 1.62 7.76 -4.29
CA ASN A 53 1.29 8.08 -5.67
C ASN A 53 -0.17 7.75 -6.07
N CYS A 54 -0.85 6.89 -5.31
CA CYS A 54 -2.27 6.56 -5.49
C CYS A 54 -3.19 7.24 -4.45
N HIS A 55 -2.58 7.79 -3.39
CA HIS A 55 -3.22 8.46 -2.26
C HIS A 55 -3.09 9.97 -2.42
N THR A 56 -3.83 10.50 -3.40
CA THR A 56 -3.78 11.90 -3.83
C THR A 56 -5.03 12.66 -3.41
N GLY A 57 -4.94 13.98 -3.34
CA GLY A 57 -5.99 14.83 -2.82
C GLY A 57 -7.18 15.03 -3.77
N PRO A 58 -8.02 16.05 -3.48
CA PRO A 58 -9.25 16.33 -4.23
C PRO A 58 -9.02 16.77 -5.69
N ASP A 59 -7.77 17.02 -6.09
CA ASP A 59 -7.42 17.22 -7.50
C ASP A 59 -7.51 15.93 -8.31
N ASN A 60 -7.53 14.75 -7.66
CA ASN A 60 -7.65 13.42 -8.28
C ASN A 60 -6.56 13.13 -9.33
N VAL A 61 -5.38 13.74 -9.19
CA VAL A 61 -4.26 13.55 -10.12
C VAL A 61 -3.29 12.53 -9.53
N PRO A 62 -3.24 11.29 -10.04
CA PRO A 62 -2.28 10.32 -9.56
C PRO A 62 -0.86 10.68 -9.99
N MET A 63 0.11 10.18 -9.23
CA MET A 63 1.53 10.43 -9.48
C MET A 63 2.23 9.18 -10.03
N TRP A 64 3.32 9.40 -10.74
CA TRP A 64 4.22 8.39 -11.29
C TRP A 64 5.66 8.70 -10.90
N TYR A 65 6.48 7.65 -10.83
CA TYR A 65 7.90 7.74 -10.47
C TYR A 65 8.13 8.35 -9.08
N GLY A 66 9.37 8.34 -8.62
CA GLY A 66 9.78 8.42 -7.23
C GLY A 66 11.00 7.52 -7.01
N ASP A 67 11.68 7.67 -5.88
CA ASP A 67 12.81 6.83 -5.45
C ASP A 67 13.97 6.82 -6.46
N SER A 68 14.54 5.64 -6.78
CA SER A 68 15.65 5.52 -7.71
C SER A 68 15.31 5.91 -9.15
N ALA A 69 14.01 5.98 -9.49
CA ALA A 69 13.53 6.33 -10.82
C ALA A 69 13.40 7.85 -11.07
N GLY A 70 13.75 8.70 -10.07
CA GLY A 70 13.70 10.16 -10.14
C GLY A 70 12.50 10.77 -9.41
N PRO A 71 12.28 12.08 -9.50
CA PRO A 71 11.21 12.75 -8.75
C PRO A 71 9.82 12.28 -9.21
N ALA A 72 8.85 12.34 -8.29
CA ALA A 72 7.45 12.14 -8.60
C ALA A 72 6.97 13.19 -9.62
N ARG A 73 6.14 12.75 -10.56
CA ARG A 73 5.50 13.59 -11.57
C ARG A 73 4.07 13.12 -11.81
N PRO A 74 3.16 13.98 -12.31
CA PRO A 74 1.82 13.55 -12.64
C PRO A 74 1.83 12.34 -13.58
N HIS A 75 0.87 11.45 -13.38
CA HIS A 75 0.62 10.31 -14.26
C HIS A 75 0.53 10.80 -15.71
N GLY A 76 1.16 10.05 -16.62
CA GLY A 76 1.11 10.35 -18.05
C GLY A 76 -0.32 10.28 -18.58
N MET A 77 -0.54 10.66 -19.83
CA MET A 77 -1.89 10.69 -20.43
C MET A 77 -2.85 11.68 -19.74
N ASN A 78 -2.34 12.56 -18.87
CA ASN A 78 -3.09 13.60 -18.18
C ASN A 78 -4.30 13.04 -17.41
N ILE A 79 -4.08 11.96 -16.66
CA ILE A 79 -5.15 11.29 -15.92
C ILE A 79 -5.63 12.18 -14.76
N ASN A 80 -6.94 12.35 -14.69
CA ASN A 80 -7.67 12.81 -13.51
C ASN A 80 -8.76 11.78 -13.22
N ALA A 81 -8.74 11.17 -12.04
CA ALA A 81 -9.62 10.05 -11.73
C ALA A 81 -11.05 10.47 -11.33
N GLY A 82 -11.27 11.77 -11.08
CA GLY A 82 -12.55 12.34 -10.65
C GLY A 82 -13.21 11.57 -9.50
N GLN A 83 -14.54 11.69 -9.41
CA GLN A 83 -15.32 10.99 -8.38
C GLN A 83 -15.31 9.46 -8.55
N SER A 84 -15.12 8.97 -9.78
CA SER A 84 -15.14 7.54 -10.07
C SER A 84 -13.89 6.82 -9.57
N ARG A 85 -12.78 7.55 -9.38
CA ARG A 85 -11.45 7.04 -8.99
C ARG A 85 -10.82 6.06 -9.99
N ILE A 86 -11.42 5.85 -11.16
CA ILE A 86 -11.00 4.83 -12.13
C ILE A 86 -10.36 5.43 -13.40
N GLY A 87 -9.87 6.66 -13.33
CA GLY A 87 -9.26 7.38 -14.45
C GLY A 87 -10.19 8.42 -15.07
N VAL A 88 -9.80 8.96 -16.21
CA VAL A 88 -10.63 9.92 -16.96
C VAL A 88 -11.77 9.14 -17.63
N GLU A 89 -12.97 9.69 -17.70
CA GLU A 89 -14.15 8.98 -18.23
C GLU A 89 -13.94 8.41 -19.65
N THR A 90 -13.11 9.05 -20.47
CA THR A 90 -12.78 8.59 -21.83
C THR A 90 -11.55 7.67 -21.89
N LEU A 91 -10.80 7.53 -20.80
CA LEU A 91 -9.59 6.71 -20.70
C LEU A 91 -9.44 6.16 -19.27
N ILE A 92 -10.19 5.10 -18.98
CA ILE A 92 -10.20 4.44 -17.68
C ILE A 92 -8.94 3.61 -17.44
N CYS A 93 -8.56 3.41 -16.17
CA CYS A 93 -7.36 2.68 -15.74
C CYS A 93 -7.23 1.29 -16.37
N SER A 94 -8.35 0.56 -16.50
CA SER A 94 -8.40 -0.80 -17.06
C SER A 94 -8.06 -0.88 -18.55
N SER A 95 -7.95 0.26 -19.24
CA SER A 95 -7.44 0.32 -20.62
C SER A 95 -5.96 -0.07 -20.70
N CYS A 96 -5.20 0.05 -19.59
CA CYS A 96 -3.78 -0.27 -19.53
C CYS A 96 -3.45 -1.22 -18.38
N HIS A 97 -3.97 -0.94 -17.18
CA HIS A 97 -3.78 -1.79 -16.00
C HIS A 97 -4.68 -3.01 -16.09
N ARG A 98 -4.15 -4.18 -15.71
CA ARG A 98 -4.93 -5.43 -15.74
C ARG A 98 -5.10 -6.00 -14.34
N THR A 99 -6.32 -6.43 -14.05
CA THR A 99 -6.64 -7.24 -12.86
C THR A 99 -6.06 -8.64 -13.04
N SER A 100 -5.13 -9.03 -12.17
CA SER A 100 -4.43 -10.32 -12.19
C SER A 100 -3.75 -10.61 -10.86
N ALA A 101 -3.82 -11.86 -10.41
CA ALA A 101 -3.01 -12.34 -9.28
C ALA A 101 -1.51 -12.47 -9.63
N ASP A 102 -1.13 -12.42 -10.92
CA ASP A 102 0.27 -12.31 -11.33
C ASP A 102 0.70 -10.83 -11.34
N LEU A 103 1.36 -10.41 -10.26
CA LEU A 103 1.82 -9.03 -10.05
C LEU A 103 3.00 -8.64 -10.96
N ARG A 104 3.60 -9.60 -11.66
CA ARG A 104 4.77 -9.34 -12.50
C ARG A 104 4.40 -8.45 -13.69
N SER A 105 5.25 -7.46 -13.93
CA SER A 105 5.17 -6.57 -15.08
C SER A 105 6.54 -6.42 -15.73
N ALA A 106 6.56 -6.21 -17.05
CA ALA A 106 7.78 -5.86 -17.77
C ALA A 106 8.20 -4.43 -17.42
N PRO A 107 9.49 -4.06 -17.61
CA PRO A 107 9.92 -2.67 -17.46
C PRO A 107 9.03 -1.71 -18.25
N HIS A 108 8.66 -0.60 -17.62
CA HIS A 108 7.76 0.44 -18.17
C HIS A 108 6.35 -0.01 -18.56
N ALA A 109 5.96 -1.26 -18.32
CA ALA A 109 4.59 -1.73 -18.54
C ALA A 109 3.68 -1.27 -17.40
N PRO A 110 2.37 -1.06 -17.66
CA PRO A 110 1.41 -0.76 -16.61
C PRO A 110 1.40 -1.88 -15.55
N PRO A 111 1.39 -1.53 -14.26
CA PRO A 111 1.20 -2.44 -13.15
C PRO A 111 -0.04 -3.35 -13.25
N ARG A 112 0.01 -4.43 -12.47
CA ARG A 112 -1.06 -5.42 -12.30
C ARG A 112 -1.27 -5.66 -10.80
N ALA A 113 -2.53 -5.85 -10.41
CA ALA A 113 -2.94 -6.25 -9.07
C ALA A 113 -4.19 -7.13 -9.18
N GLY A 114 -4.51 -7.91 -8.16
CA GLY A 114 -5.68 -8.79 -8.13
C GLY A 114 -7.02 -8.07 -7.97
N LEU A 115 -7.01 -6.75 -7.82
CA LEU A 115 -8.17 -5.88 -7.71
C LEU A 115 -8.30 -4.92 -8.90
N ASP A 116 -9.52 -4.47 -9.18
CA ASP A 116 -9.78 -3.50 -10.25
C ASP A 116 -9.15 -2.14 -9.93
N TRP A 117 -8.30 -1.69 -10.86
CA TRP A 117 -7.41 -0.54 -10.67
C TRP A 117 -8.18 0.77 -10.44
N GLN A 118 -7.93 1.41 -9.29
CA GLN A 118 -8.57 2.66 -8.88
C GLN A 118 -7.67 3.43 -7.91
N LEU A 119 -7.90 4.73 -7.74
CA LEU A 119 -7.26 5.54 -6.70
C LEU A 119 -7.91 5.31 -5.35
N ALA A 120 -7.15 5.62 -4.29
CA ALA A 120 -7.71 5.73 -2.95
C ALA A 120 -8.79 6.83 -2.92
N PRO A 121 -9.75 6.76 -1.97
CA PRO A 121 -10.60 7.91 -1.65
C PRO A 121 -9.76 9.17 -1.37
N VAL A 122 -10.24 10.34 -1.81
CA VAL A 122 -9.51 11.61 -1.68
C VAL A 122 -9.31 12.03 -0.22
N GLU A 123 -10.12 11.49 0.68
CA GLU A 123 -9.99 11.65 2.13
C GLU A 123 -8.70 11.02 2.65
N PHE A 124 -8.12 10.05 1.93
CA PHE A 124 -6.88 9.32 2.28
C PHE A 124 -5.67 9.92 1.55
N GLU A 125 -5.56 11.24 1.53
CA GLU A 125 -4.46 11.95 0.87
C GLU A 125 -3.16 11.79 1.68
N TRP A 126 -2.15 11.13 1.10
CA TRP A 126 -0.81 10.94 1.70
C TRP A 126 0.29 11.63 0.90
N PHE A 127 0.06 11.87 -0.39
CA PHE A 127 1.07 12.50 -1.25
C PHE A 127 1.48 13.89 -0.73
N GLY A 128 2.77 14.02 -0.36
CA GLY A 128 3.35 15.28 0.11
C GLY A 128 2.92 15.71 1.52
N LYS A 129 2.24 14.85 2.29
CA LYS A 129 1.82 15.14 3.66
C LYS A 129 2.94 14.88 4.67
N THR A 130 2.94 15.63 5.76
CA THR A 130 3.88 15.45 6.87
C THR A 130 3.55 14.18 7.68
N PRO A 131 4.49 13.68 8.49
CA PRO A 131 4.21 12.60 9.43
C PRO A 131 3.03 12.90 10.37
N ALA A 132 2.91 14.13 10.88
CA ALA A 132 1.82 14.48 11.79
C ALA A 132 0.47 14.51 11.08
N GLU A 133 0.42 15.02 9.83
CA GLU A 133 -0.81 15.04 9.02
C GLU A 133 -1.33 13.63 8.72
N ILE A 134 -0.44 12.73 8.30
CA ILE A 134 -0.80 11.33 8.02
C ILE A 134 -1.19 10.61 9.32
N CYS A 135 -0.46 10.82 10.42
CA CYS A 135 -0.79 10.22 11.71
C CYS A 135 -2.20 10.61 12.15
N ALA A 136 -2.51 11.92 12.11
CA ALA A 136 -3.81 12.42 12.51
C ALA A 136 -4.94 11.88 11.63
N GLN A 137 -4.69 11.64 10.33
CA GLN A 137 -5.66 11.01 9.44
C GLN A 137 -5.86 9.52 9.75
N LEU A 138 -4.77 8.76 9.92
CA LEU A 138 -4.85 7.33 10.21
C LEU A 138 -5.43 7.03 11.60
N SER A 139 -5.27 7.94 12.57
CA SER A 139 -5.86 7.86 13.91
C SER A 139 -7.33 8.26 13.99
N ASP A 140 -7.90 8.81 12.91
CA ASP A 140 -9.27 9.31 12.88
C ASP A 140 -10.15 8.41 11.99
N PRO A 141 -11.05 7.60 12.58
CA PRO A 141 -11.96 6.73 11.84
C PRO A 141 -12.82 7.46 10.79
N ASP A 142 -13.17 8.73 11.02
CA ASP A 142 -13.96 9.50 10.06
C ASP A 142 -13.15 9.87 8.80
N ARG A 143 -11.83 9.71 8.85
CA ARG A 143 -10.88 10.07 7.80
C ARG A 143 -10.07 8.89 7.24
N ASN A 144 -10.28 7.67 7.73
CA ASN A 144 -9.61 6.44 7.26
C ASN A 144 -10.59 5.33 6.82
N GLY A 145 -11.87 5.68 6.67
CA GLY A 145 -12.93 4.76 6.25
C GLY A 145 -13.48 3.89 7.38
N GLY A 146 -13.53 4.42 8.59
CA GLY A 146 -14.15 3.80 9.76
C GLY A 146 -13.29 2.75 10.47
N ARG A 147 -11.97 2.77 10.26
CA ARG A 147 -11.03 1.78 10.81
C ARG A 147 -10.39 2.29 12.09
N ASP A 148 -10.29 1.44 13.10
CA ASP A 148 -9.29 1.62 14.15
C ASP A 148 -7.95 1.00 13.70
N TRP A 149 -6.94 1.04 14.56
CA TRP A 149 -5.63 0.47 14.24
C TRP A 149 -5.67 -1.04 13.94
N MET A 150 -6.60 -1.79 14.53
CA MET A 150 -6.76 -3.21 14.21
C MET A 150 -7.37 -3.37 12.81
N GLY A 151 -8.42 -2.60 12.50
CA GLY A 151 -9.03 -2.55 11.17
C GLY A 151 -8.08 -2.09 10.07
N LEU A 152 -7.09 -1.25 10.39
CA LEU A 152 -6.00 -0.91 9.47
C LEU A 152 -5.09 -2.12 9.21
N ALA A 153 -4.67 -2.85 10.25
CA ALA A 153 -3.87 -4.06 10.09
C ALA A 153 -4.62 -5.17 9.34
N GLU A 154 -5.91 -5.36 9.64
CA GLU A 154 -6.81 -6.28 8.91
C GLU A 154 -6.91 -5.91 7.43
N HIS A 155 -7.05 -4.62 7.12
CA HIS A 155 -7.08 -4.15 5.73
C HIS A 155 -5.79 -4.51 4.97
N LEU A 156 -4.62 -4.34 5.59
CA LEU A 156 -3.33 -4.69 4.97
C LEU A 156 -3.25 -6.17 4.62
N VAL A 157 -3.68 -7.04 5.55
CA VAL A 157 -3.66 -8.50 5.37
C VAL A 157 -4.71 -8.96 4.35
N ASP A 158 -5.91 -8.40 4.41
CA ASP A 158 -7.02 -8.73 3.49
C ASP A 158 -6.70 -8.31 2.06
N ASP A 159 -6.22 -7.08 1.84
CA ASP A 159 -5.82 -6.61 0.51
C ASP A 159 -4.70 -7.50 -0.05
N ALA A 160 -3.72 -7.88 0.78
CA ALA A 160 -2.67 -8.78 0.36
C ALA A 160 -3.16 -10.17 -0.02
N GLY A 161 -4.15 -10.72 0.72
CA GLY A 161 -4.82 -11.97 0.37
C GLY A 161 -5.54 -11.94 -0.98
N HIS A 162 -5.94 -10.74 -1.42
CA HIS A 162 -6.51 -10.50 -2.75
C HIS A 162 -5.47 -10.16 -3.83
N PHE A 163 -4.17 -10.27 -3.53
CA PHE A 163 -3.09 -9.78 -4.38
C PHE A 163 -3.27 -8.30 -4.77
N GLY A 164 -3.85 -7.50 -3.87
CA GLY A 164 -4.27 -6.13 -4.11
C GLY A 164 -3.12 -5.12 -4.19
N PHE A 165 -3.47 -3.85 -3.98
CA PHE A 165 -2.55 -2.74 -4.15
C PHE A 165 -1.46 -2.70 -3.06
N VAL A 166 -1.80 -3.15 -1.85
CA VAL A 166 -0.88 -3.25 -0.71
C VAL A 166 0.23 -4.24 -1.06
N LEU A 167 -0.10 -5.48 -1.40
CA LEU A 167 0.92 -6.49 -1.75
C LEU A 167 1.73 -6.10 -2.99
N TRP A 168 1.09 -5.46 -3.98
CA TRP A 168 1.79 -4.92 -5.13
C TRP A 168 2.87 -3.90 -4.75
N GLY A 169 2.71 -3.16 -3.64
CA GLY A 169 3.72 -2.24 -3.13
C GLY A 169 5.07 -2.90 -2.83
N TRP A 170 5.07 -4.14 -2.32
CA TRP A 170 6.30 -4.91 -2.08
C TRP A 170 6.70 -5.80 -3.28
N ASN A 171 5.77 -6.07 -4.20
CA ASN A 171 6.00 -6.84 -5.42
C ASN A 171 5.72 -6.03 -6.72
N PRO A 172 6.34 -4.86 -6.93
CA PRO A 172 5.87 -3.91 -7.94
C PRO A 172 6.25 -4.29 -9.39
N GLY A 173 7.18 -5.24 -9.55
CA GLY A 173 7.68 -5.71 -10.84
C GLY A 173 8.36 -4.62 -11.69
N GLY A 174 8.81 -4.99 -12.89
CA GLY A 174 9.31 -4.03 -13.89
C GLY A 174 10.54 -3.22 -13.47
N GLY A 175 11.31 -3.68 -12.49
CA GLY A 175 12.50 -2.97 -11.96
C GLY A 175 12.18 -1.77 -11.07
N ARG A 176 10.94 -1.65 -10.55
CA ARG A 176 10.57 -0.62 -9.57
C ARG A 176 11.08 -0.97 -8.18
N ASP A 177 11.41 0.03 -7.39
CA ASP A 177 11.73 -0.14 -5.98
C ASP A 177 10.50 -0.63 -5.20
N PRO A 178 10.63 -1.68 -4.37
CA PRO A 178 9.57 -2.07 -3.45
C PRO A 178 9.40 -1.02 -2.35
N ALA A 179 8.24 -1.03 -1.69
CA ALA A 179 8.05 -0.27 -0.46
C ALA A 179 9.11 -0.67 0.60
N PRO A 180 9.49 0.24 1.52
CA PRO A 180 10.41 -0.05 2.60
C PRO A 180 9.95 -1.26 3.43
N TYR A 181 10.92 -1.94 4.04
CA TYR A 181 10.71 -3.10 4.91
C TYR A 181 9.95 -4.26 4.21
N SER A 182 9.33 -5.14 4.99
CA SER A 182 8.42 -6.17 4.50
C SER A 182 6.97 -5.80 4.83
N LEU A 183 6.00 -6.38 4.11
CA LEU A 183 4.59 -6.23 4.44
C LEU A 183 4.30 -6.69 5.88
N GLN A 184 4.91 -7.79 6.34
CA GLN A 184 4.76 -8.25 7.73
C GLN A 184 5.27 -7.19 8.72
N ALA A 185 6.45 -6.61 8.48
CA ALA A 185 6.97 -5.57 9.35
C ALA A 185 6.06 -4.34 9.38
N HIS A 186 5.45 -3.98 8.25
CA HIS A 186 4.49 -2.88 8.21
C HIS A 186 3.21 -3.18 9.01
N VAL A 187 2.69 -4.41 8.93
CA VAL A 187 1.57 -4.86 9.78
C VAL A 187 1.97 -4.80 11.25
N ASP A 188 3.14 -5.31 11.61
CA ASP A 188 3.63 -5.29 12.99
C ASP A 188 3.78 -3.85 13.51
N ASP A 189 4.27 -2.92 12.69
CA ASP A 189 4.44 -1.51 13.05
C ASP A 189 3.09 -0.81 13.30
N VAL A 190 2.06 -1.09 12.47
CA VAL A 190 0.69 -0.61 12.71
C VAL A 190 0.13 -1.14 14.03
N LEU A 191 0.39 -2.42 14.34
CA LEU A 191 -0.07 -3.04 15.59
C LEU A 191 0.66 -2.48 16.82
N ILE A 192 1.99 -2.28 16.73
CA ILE A 192 2.79 -1.68 17.81
C ILE A 192 2.33 -0.24 18.07
N TRP A 193 2.17 0.56 17.01
CA TRP A 193 1.64 1.92 17.09
C TRP A 193 0.22 1.96 17.69
N GLY A 194 -0.64 1.06 17.24
CA GLY A 194 -2.01 0.87 17.75
C GLY A 194 -2.07 0.57 19.24
N VAL A 195 -1.31 -0.44 19.69
CA VAL A 195 -1.23 -0.85 21.11
C VAL A 195 -0.68 0.26 22.00
N ALA A 196 0.22 1.10 21.47
CA ALA A 196 0.74 2.28 22.17
C ALA A 196 -0.27 3.44 22.29
N GLY A 197 -1.47 3.31 21.72
CA GLY A 197 -2.51 4.35 21.73
C GLY A 197 -2.40 5.33 20.56
N GLN A 198 -1.82 4.89 19.44
CA GLN A 198 -1.66 5.68 18.20
C GLN A 198 -1.01 7.07 18.41
N PRO A 199 0.12 7.17 19.13
CA PRO A 199 0.76 8.46 19.37
C PRO A 199 1.21 9.09 18.05
N CYS A 200 1.05 10.40 17.93
CA CYS A 200 1.45 11.16 16.74
C CYS A 200 2.64 12.08 17.01
N PRO A 201 3.54 12.26 16.03
CA PRO A 201 4.59 13.27 16.12
C PRO A 201 3.97 14.66 16.14
N VAL A 202 4.64 15.60 16.80
CA VAL A 202 4.29 17.02 16.73
C VAL A 202 4.97 17.64 15.51
N ASP A 203 4.26 18.46 14.74
CA ASP A 203 4.87 19.22 13.66
C ASP A 203 5.97 20.12 14.23
N THR A 204 7.21 19.84 13.83
CA THR A 204 8.35 20.72 14.09
C THR A 204 8.62 21.49 12.80
N ASN A 205 7.90 22.60 12.65
CA ASN A 205 8.06 23.53 11.53
C ASN A 205 9.47 24.14 11.51
#